data_AF-A0A532CZ66-F1
#
_entry.id   AF-A0A532CZ66-F1
#
_cell.length_a   1.000
_cell.length_b   1.000
_cell.length_c   1.000
_cell.angle_alpha   90.00
_cell.angle_beta   90.00
_cell.angle_gamma   90.00
#
_symmetry.space_group_name_H-M   'P 1'
#
loop_
_entity.id
_entity.type
_entity.pdbx_description
1 polymer ?
#
loop_
_entity_poly.entity_id
_entity_poly.type
_entity_poly.pdbx_seq_one_letter_code
_entity_poly.pdbx_strand_id
1 'polypeptide(L)' 'MTLLLQSPIRRLFLVFTIRRRRIRIISARDMSLKERRTYRDQTQKKTDVQE' A
#
# COMPACT_ATOMS: atom_id res chain seq x y z
N MET A 1 24.53 -9.66 -18.77
CA MET A 1 23.95 -10.60 -17.78
C MET A 1 24.78 -10.41 -16.53
N THR A 2 24.37 -9.73 -15.48
CA THR A 2 23.12 -9.74 -14.72
C THR A 2 23.19 -8.51 -13.81
N LEU A 3 22.04 -7.89 -13.51
CA LEU A 3 21.75 -6.99 -12.36
C LEU A 3 20.75 -5.92 -12.81
N LEU A 4 19.56 -6.37 -13.25
CA LEU A 4 18.35 -5.63 -12.94
C LEU A 4 18.21 -5.70 -11.42
N LEU A 5 18.75 -4.69 -10.74
CA LEU A 5 18.48 -4.44 -9.33
C LEU A 5 16.98 -4.14 -9.25
N GLN A 6 16.17 -5.20 -9.10
CA GLN A 6 14.75 -5.09 -8.80
C GLN A 6 14.65 -4.34 -7.46
N SER A 7 14.47 -3.03 -7.56
CA SER A 7 14.20 -2.18 -6.42
C SER A 7 12.97 -2.79 -5.72
N PRO A 8 13.05 -3.13 -4.42
CA PRO A 8 11.90 -3.71 -3.73
C PRO A 8 10.76 -2.70 -3.83
N ILE A 9 9.61 -3.13 -4.36
CA ILE A 9 8.43 -2.27 -4.55
C ILE A 9 8.14 -1.57 -3.21
N ARG A 10 8.30 -0.24 -3.19
CA ARG A 10 8.05 0.56 -2.00
C ARG A 10 6.57 0.45 -1.64
N ARG A 11 6.30 -0.09 -0.46
CA ARG A 11 4.95 -0.13 0.11
C ARG A 11 4.70 1.13 0.92
N LEU A 12 3.63 1.85 0.58
CA LEU A 12 3.24 3.10 1.22
C LEU A 12 2.04 2.91 2.12
N PHE A 13 2.07 3.58 3.27
CA PHE A 13 0.88 3.81 4.09
C PHE A 13 0.22 5.11 3.61
N LEU A 14 -1.05 5.02 3.20
CA LEU A 14 -1.81 6.14 2.67
C LEU A 14 -2.94 6.51 3.65
N VAL A 15 -3.01 7.79 3.98
CA VAL A 15 -4.20 8.39 4.61
C VAL A 15 -4.87 9.24 3.55
N PHE A 16 -6.13 8.98 3.25
CA PHE A 16 -6.85 9.69 2.21
C PHE A 16 -8.31 9.92 2.59
N THR A 17 -8.95 10.84 1.89
CA THR A 17 -10.40 11.05 1.93
C THR A 17 -10.99 10.99 0.53
N ILE A 18 -12.28 10.70 0.44
CA ILE A 18 -13.03 10.76 -0.81
C ILE A 18 -13.78 12.10 -0.84
N ARG A 19 -13.56 12.91 -1.88
CA ARG A 19 -14.25 14.20 -2.08
C ARG A 19 -14.61 14.36 -3.55
N ARG A 20 -15.88 14.69 -3.84
CA ARG A 20 -16.39 14.84 -5.22
C ARG A 20 -16.03 13.65 -6.12
N ARG A 21 -16.20 12.42 -5.60
CA ARG A 21 -15.84 11.16 -6.30
C ARG A 21 -14.35 11.03 -6.69
N ARG A 22 -13.46 11.77 -6.03
CA ARG A 22 -12.00 11.68 -6.21
C ARG A 22 -11.32 11.34 -4.89
N ILE A 23 -10.21 10.60 -4.96
CA ILE A 23 -9.34 10.33 -3.81
C ILE A 23 -8.44 11.55 -3.59
N ARG A 24 -8.46 12.12 -2.38
CA ARG A 24 -7.54 13.14 -1.93
C ARG A 24 -6.58 12.51 -0.93
N ILE A 25 -5.32 12.38 -1.33
CA ILE A 25 -4.26 11.92 -0.43
C ILE A 25 -3.99 13.04 0.58
N ILE A 26 -4.05 12.70 1.87
CA ILE A 26 -3.73 13.60 2.99
C ILE A 26 -2.30 13.34 3.45
N SER A 27 -1.87 12.08 3.48
CA SER A 27 -0.50 11.70 3.84
C SER A 27 -0.08 10.45 3.09
N ALA A 28 1.19 10.43 2.67
CA ALA A 28 1.86 9.28 2.10
C ALA A 28 3.22 9.13 2.77
N ARG A 29 3.51 7.94 3.29
CA ARG A 29 4.81 7.60 3.88
C ARG A 29 5.16 6.15 3.63
N ASP A 30 6.43 5.80 3.78
CA ASP A 30 6.84 4.41 3.79
C ASP A 30 6.14 3.65 4.93
N MET A 31 5.65 2.44 4.64
CA MET A 31 5.12 1.57 5.71
C MET A 31 6.26 1.12 6.63
N SER A 32 6.01 1.20 7.94
CA SER A 32 6.83 0.56 8.96
C SER A 32 6.79 -0.96 8.86
N LEU A 33 7.73 -1.64 9.52
CA LEU A 33 7.76 -3.10 9.58
C LEU A 33 6.48 -3.71 10.16
N LYS A 34 5.91 -3.08 11.21
CA LYS A 34 4.66 -3.53 11.83
C LYS A 34 3.49 -3.42 10.85
N GLU A 35 3.33 -2.27 10.20
CA GLU A 35 2.28 -2.04 9.19
C GLU A 35 2.41 -3.00 8.01
N ARG A 36 3.63 -3.30 7.56
CA ARG A 36 3.87 -4.30 6.50
C ARG A 36 3.43 -5.70 6.91
N ARG A 37 3.64 -6.10 8.17
CA ARG A 37 3.19 -7.40 8.71
C ARG A 37 1.67 -7.44 8.74
N THR A 38 1.03 -6.45 9.37
CA THR A 38 -0.43 -6.34 9.43
C THR A 38 -1.08 -6.35 8.05
N TYR A 39 -0.53 -5.62 7.08
CA TYR A 39 -1.02 -5.64 5.69
C TYR A 39 -0.99 -7.06 5.11
N ARG A 40 0.15 -7.77 5.19
CA ARG A 40 0.28 -9.14 4.68
C ARG A 40 -0.71 -10.10 5.32
N ASP A 41 -0.86 -10.04 6.63
CA ASP A 41 -1.74 -10.93 7.41
C ASP A 41 -3.22 -10.68 7.10
N GLN A 42 -3.58 -9.43 6.77
CA GLN A 42 -4.96 -9.03 6.44
C GLN A 42 -5.30 -9.26 4.96
N THR A 43 -4.37 -9.04 4.02
CA THR A 43 -4.61 -9.27 2.58
C THR A 43 -4.91 -10.74 2.30
N GLN A 44 -4.35 -11.69 3.05
CA GLN A 44 -4.68 -13.11 2.92
C GLN A 44 -6.10 -13.48 3.35
N LYS A 45 -6.81 -12.59 4.08
CA LYS A 45 -8.13 -12.89 4.64
C LYS A 45 -9.29 -12.24 3.90
N LYS A 46 -9.04 -11.19 3.11
CA LYS A 46 -10.08 -10.48 2.33
C LYS A 46 -9.46 -9.86 1.08
N THR A 47 -9.67 -10.51 -0.06
CA THR A 47 -9.57 -9.86 -1.38
C THR A 47 -10.89 -10.06 -2.11
N ASP A 48 -11.95 -9.46 -1.58
CA ASP A 48 -12.95 -8.87 -2.46
C ASP A 48 -12.40 -7.51 -2.83
N VAL A 49 -11.76 -7.44 -3.99
CA VAL A 49 -11.51 -6.15 -4.65
C VAL A 49 -12.87 -5.51 -4.79
N GLN A 50 -13.12 -4.42 -4.06
CA GLN A 50 -14.35 -3.64 -4.25
C GLN A 50 -14.28 -3.02 -5.65
N GLU A 51 -15.01 -3.61 -6.59
CA GLU A 51 -15.40 -2.98 -7.86
C GLU A 51 -16.24 -1.72 -7.63
#